data_AF-A0A382Y635-F1
#
_entry.id   AF-A0A382Y635-F1
#
_cell.length_a   1.000
_cell.length_b   1.000
_cell.length_c   1.000
_cell.angle_alpha   90.00
_cell.angle_beta   90.00
_cell.angle_gamma   90.00
#
_symmetry.space_group_name_H-M   'P 1'
#
loop_
_entity.id
_entity.type
_entity.pdbx_description
1 polymer ?
#
loop_
_entity_poly.entity_id
_entity_poly.type
_entity_poly.pdbx_seq_one_letter_code
_entity_poly.pdbx_strand_id
1 'polypeptide(L)' 'MISLKTFHLFFIAVSTVLGLWYGIFEITTPTNPGLVSFCLGGCSLAITAGLCVYGLVTFKKFKQIS' A
#
# COMPACT_ATOMS: atom_id res chain seq x y z
N MET A 1 -20.30 16.95 2.22
CA MET A 1 -18.89 17.30 1.95
C MET A 1 -18.04 16.23 2.61
N ILE A 2 -17.39 15.37 1.82
CA ILE A 2 -16.46 14.40 2.41
C ILE A 2 -15.31 15.20 3.04
N SER A 3 -14.97 14.94 4.29
CA SER A 3 -13.84 15.61 4.92
C SER A 3 -12.58 15.22 4.17
N LEU A 4 -11.71 16.19 3.84
CA LEU A 4 -10.42 15.94 3.18
C LEU A 4 -9.60 14.85 3.92
N LYS A 5 -9.77 14.78 5.24
CA LYS A 5 -9.17 13.76 6.12
C LYS A 5 -9.66 12.34 5.78
N THR A 6 -10.96 12.16 5.56
CA THR A 6 -11.58 10.88 5.20
C THR A 6 -11.18 10.44 3.80
N PHE A 7 -11.12 11.37 2.84
CA PHE A 7 -10.67 11.06 1.48
C PHE A 7 -9.20 10.62 1.44
N HIS A 8 -8.33 11.27 2.21
CA HIS A 8 -6.91 10.92 2.28
C HIS A 8 -6.70 9.51 2.87
N LEU A 9 -7.43 9.18 3.94
CA LEU A 9 -7.39 7.86 4.56
C LEU A 9 -7.92 6.76 3.62
N PHE A 10 -8.99 7.05 2.88
CA PHE A 10 -9.52 6.17 1.85
C PHE A 10 -8.50 5.91 0.74
N PHE A 11 -7.81 6.94 0.27
CA PHE A 11 -6.78 6.80 -0.76
C PHE A 11 -5.60 5.92 -0.30
N ILE A 12 -5.14 6.10 0.93
CA ILE A 12 -4.08 5.26 1.52
C ILE A 12 -4.54 3.80 1.63
N ALA A 13 -5.79 3.56 2.04
CA ALA A 13 -6.34 2.22 2.16
C ALA A 13 -6.42 1.51 0.79
N VAL A 14 -6.98 2.17 -0.23
CA VAL A 14 -7.08 1.62 -1.59
C VAL A 14 -5.70 1.37 -2.17
N SER A 15 -4.76 2.31 -2.00
CA SER A 15 -3.38 2.15 -2.49
C SER A 15 -2.66 0.97 -1.83
N THR A 16 -2.84 0.78 -0.52
CA THR A 16 -2.29 -0.38 0.20
C THR A 16 -2.85 -1.70 -0.31
N VAL A 17 -4.17 -1.77 -0.57
CA VAL A 17 -4.81 -2.99 -1.10
C VAL A 17 -4.28 -3.31 -2.50
N LEU A 18 -4.16 -2.30 -3.37
CA LEU A 18 -3.61 -2.49 -4.72
C LEU A 18 -2.14 -2.92 -4.70
N GLY A 19 -1.33 -2.32 -3.82
CA GLY A 19 0.07 -2.69 -3.63
C GLY A 19 0.27 -4.11 -3.13
N LEU A 20 -0.53 -4.54 -2.15
CA LEU A 20 -0.54 -5.93 -1.67
C LEU A 20 -0.95 -6.90 -2.79
N TRP A 21 -2.03 -6.58 -3.51
CA TRP A 21 -2.51 -7.41 -4.61
C TRP A 21 -1.44 -7.59 -5.69
N TYR A 22 -0.81 -6.50 -6.11
CA TYR A 22 0.24 -6.53 -7.11
C TYR A 22 1.49 -7.29 -6.64
N GLY A 23 1.91 -7.09 -5.38
CA GLY A 23 3.03 -7.82 -4.80
C GLY A 23 2.78 -9.33 -4.75
N ILE A 24 1.57 -9.76 -4.35
CA ILE A 24 1.18 -11.19 -4.36
C ILE A 24 1.07 -11.70 -5.79
N PHE A 25 0.52 -10.91 -6.72
CA PHE A 25 0.39 -11.28 -8.12
C PHE A 25 1.75 -11.55 -8.77
N GLU A 26 2.75 -10.68 -8.57
CA GLU A 26 4.10 -10.92 -9.11
C GLU A 26 4.79 -12.15 -8.52
N ILE A 27 4.53 -12.48 -7.25
CA ILE A 27 5.10 -13.67 -6.61
C ILE A 27 4.41 -14.96 -7.09
N THR A 28 3.09 -14.93 -7.29
CA THR A 28 2.29 -16.12 -7.63
C THR A 28 2.26 -16.40 -9.13
N THR A 29 2.26 -15.35 -9.95
CA THR A 29 2.20 -15.43 -11.40
C THR A 29 3.28 -14.52 -11.99
N PRO A 30 4.56 -14.95 -12.01
CA PRO A 30 5.62 -14.14 -12.55
C PRO A 30 5.38 -13.94 -14.06
N THR A 31 4.93 -12.73 -14.43
CA THR A 31 4.72 -12.34 -15.84
C THR A 31 6.01 -12.46 -16.65
N ASN A 32 7.17 -12.36 -15.99
CA ASN A 32 8.46 -12.63 -16.58
C ASN A 32 9.32 -13.50 -15.64
N PRO A 33 9.72 -14.73 -16.03
CA PRO A 33 10.65 -15.53 -15.22
C PRO A 33 12.03 -14.86 -15.25
N GLY A 34 12.35 -14.12 -14.18
CA GLY A 34 13.66 -13.46 -14.06
C GLY A 34 13.77 -12.54 -12.86
N LEU A 35 15.00 -12.06 -12.64
CA LEU A 35 15.37 -11.15 -11.55
C LEU A 35 14.51 -9.88 -11.49
N VAL A 36 13.99 -9.43 -12.64
CA VAL A 36 13.21 -8.19 -12.78
C VAL A 36 11.87 -8.28 -12.06
N SER A 37 11.12 -9.38 -12.18
CA SER A 37 9.84 -9.54 -11.44
C SER A 37 10.05 -9.74 -9.95
N PHE A 38 11.17 -10.35 -9.54
CA PHE A 38 11.51 -10.46 -8.13
C PHE A 38 11.86 -9.10 -7.52
N CYS A 39 12.59 -8.25 -8.27
CA CYS A 39 12.96 -6.91 -7.85
C CYS A 39 11.75 -5.97 -7.84
N LEU A 40 10.90 -6.00 -8.88
CA LEU A 40 9.65 -5.22 -8.90
C LEU A 40 8.68 -5.66 -7.81
N GLY A 41 8.48 -6.97 -7.62
CA GLY A 41 7.61 -7.50 -6.57
C GLY A 41 8.12 -7.14 -5.17
N GLY A 42 9.43 -7.24 -4.94
CA GLY A 42 10.08 -6.81 -3.71
C GLY A 42 9.95 -5.30 -3.45
N CYS A 43 10.19 -4.46 -4.48
CA CYS A 43 9.98 -3.01 -4.37
C CYS A 43 8.51 -2.66 -4.11
N SER A 44 7.57 -3.35 -4.75
CA SER A 44 6.14 -3.14 -4.52
C SER A 44 5.73 -3.50 -3.10
N LEU A 45 6.24 -4.60 -2.56
CA LEU A 45 6.03 -4.96 -1.15
C LEU A 45 6.67 -3.96 -0.19
N ALA A 46 7.86 -3.44 -0.48
CA ALA A 46 8.53 -2.42 0.34
C ALA A 46 7.74 -1.10 0.36
N ILE A 47 7.25 -0.65 -0.80
CA ILE A 47 6.40 0.54 -0.92
C ILE A 47 5.08 0.32 -0.17
N THR A 48 4.48 -0.86 -0.30
CA THR A 48 3.25 -1.23 0.39
C THR A 48 3.43 -1.27 1.90
N ALA A 49 4.55 -1.81 2.40
CA ALA A 49 4.87 -1.80 3.83
C ALA A 49 5.02 -0.36 4.36
N GLY A 50 5.70 0.51 3.60
CA GLY A 50 5.80 1.94 3.92
C GLY A 50 4.44 2.64 3.98
N LEU A 51 3.55 2.36 3.01
CA LEU A 51 2.18 2.88 3.01
C LEU A 51 1.36 2.37 4.20
N CYS A 52 1.54 1.11 4.58
CA CYS A 52 0.86 0.52 5.74
C CYS A 52 1.25 1.25 7.04
N VAL A 53 2.56 1.48 7.25
CA VAL A 53 3.06 2.25 8.40
C VAL A 53 2.54 3.68 8.37
N TYR A 54 2.58 4.35 7.21
CA TYR A 54 2.06 5.70 7.05
C TYR A 54 0.55 5.79 7.34
N GLY A 55 -0.23 4.81 6.89
CA GLY A 55 -1.66 4.69 7.17
C GLY A 55 -1.95 4.53 8.66
N LEU A 56 -1.19 3.69 9.38
CA LEU A 56 -1.34 3.50 10.82
C LEU A 56 -1.01 4.77 11.62
N VAL A 57 0.07 5.47 11.25
CA VAL A 57 0.45 6.75 11.89
C VAL A 57 -0.63 7.81 11.65
N THR A 58 -1.13 7.90 10.42
CA THR A 58 -2.18 8.85 10.03
C THR A 58 -3.50 8.56 10.75
N PHE A 59 -3.89 7.28 10.86
CA PHE A 59 -5.06 6.86 11.63
C PHE A 59 -4.93 7.20 13.12
N LYS A 60 -3.76 6.95 13.71
CA LYS A 60 -3.46 7.34 15.11
C LYS A 60 -3.56 8.86 15.29
N LYS A 61 -2.99 9.65 14.39
CA LYS A 61 -3.09 11.12 14.43
C LYS A 61 -4.54 11.60 14.37
N PHE A 62 -5.36 11.01 13.49
CA PHE A 62 -6.77 11.39 13.40
C PHE A 62 -7.57 10.96 14.63
N LYS A 63 -7.26 9.81 15.23
CA LYS A 63 -7.90 9.36 16.47
C LYS A 63 -7.49 10.20 17.69
N GLN A 64 -6.24 10.67 17.76
CA GLN A 64 -5.74 11.49 18.86
C GLN A 64 -6.24 12.95 18.82
N ILE A 65 -6.67 13.41 17.65
CA ILE A 65 -7.26 14.75 17.43
C ILE A 65 -8.79 14.76 17.58
N SER A 66 -9.41 13.58 17.80
CA SER A 66 -10.82 13.43 18.17
C SER A 66 -10.99 13.40 19.68
#